data_AF-A0A377PLH0-F1
#
_entry.id   AF-A0A377PLH0-F1
#
_cell.length_a   1.000
_cell.length_b   1.000
_cell.length_c   1.000
_cell.angle_alpha   90.00
_cell.angle_beta   90.00
_cell.angle_gamma   90.00
#
_symmetry.space_group_name_H-M   'P 1'
#
loop_
_entity.id
_entity.type
_entity.pdbx_description
1 polymer ?
#
loop_
_entity_poly.entity_id
_entity_poly.type
_entity_poly.pdbx_seq_one_letter_code
_entity_poly.pdbx_strand_id
1 'polypeptide(L)'
;MNKKIVTLLLFTFILAFEVIYVCFIYEPSYNFVCDGEFSYSDSESKDLLDGNISFSLNDKMQGHAEMTGYLTKNGVSQDVIRSVDFKYHVVAPKRIVIYDAQLITYFHDSVDESFSPEPILDFLFFRNKDLKEINISVHKIKNTYLFGRANNFVFACTS
;
A
#
# COMPACT_ATOMS: atom_id res chain seq x y z
N MET A 1 23.73 30.02 35.72
CA MET A 1 23.18 30.00 34.35
C MET A 1 21.88 30.81 34.33
N ASN A 2 21.72 31.75 33.39
CA ASN A 2 20.54 32.64 33.36
C ASN A 2 19.28 31.83 33.05
N LYS A 3 18.22 31.96 33.87
CA LYS A 3 16.96 31.20 33.71
C LYS A 3 16.40 31.31 32.29
N LYS A 4 16.52 32.48 31.65
CA LYS A 4 16.09 32.69 30.25
C LYS A 4 16.84 31.81 29.25
N ILE A 5 18.16 31.64 29.44
CA ILE A 5 19.00 30.79 28.59
C ILE A 5 18.62 29.32 28.78
N VAL A 6 18.35 28.89 30.02
CA VAL A 6 17.90 27.52 30.31
C VAL A 6 16.55 27.23 29.65
N THR A 7 15.59 28.15 29.76
CA THR A 7 14.27 28.01 29.12
C THR A 7 14.38 27.97 27.59
N LEU A 8 15.23 28.82 27.01
CA LEU A 8 15.45 28.84 25.56
C LEU A 8 16.03 27.50 25.07
N LEU A 9 17.04 26.96 25.76
CA LEU A 9 17.66 25.67 25.46
C LEU A 9 16.67 24.50 25.54
N LEU A 10 15.79 24.51 26.53
CA LEU A 10 14.73 23.52 26.68
C LEU A 10 13.75 23.59 25.50
N PHE A 11 13.37 24.79 25.08
CA PHE A 11 12.50 24.99 23.92
C PHE A 11 13.14 24.50 22.63
N THR A 12 14.42 24.82 22.38
CA THR A 12 15.13 24.32 21.18
C THR A 12 15.28 22.80 21.19
N PHE A 13 15.51 22.20 22.36
CA PHE A 13 15.59 20.74 22.48
C PHE A 13 14.26 20.05 22.16
N ILE A 14 13.14 20.58 22.68
CA ILE A 14 11.79 20.08 22.37
C ILE A 14 11.51 20.22 20.86
N LEU A 15 11.80 21.38 20.28
CA LEU A 15 11.63 21.61 18.83
C LEU A 15 12.46 20.65 17.99
N ALA A 16 13.74 20.43 18.33
CA ALA A 16 14.58 19.49 17.63
C ALA A 16 14.04 18.06 17.73
N PHE A 17 13.54 17.66 18.91
CA PHE A 17 12.92 16.36 19.09
C PHE A 17 11.66 16.18 18.24
N GLU A 18 10.78 17.18 18.18
CA GLU A 18 9.59 17.16 17.32
C GLU A 18 9.96 17.06 15.83
N VAL A 19 10.96 17.81 15.38
CA VAL A 19 11.45 17.71 13.99
C VAL A 19 11.97 16.31 13.69
N ILE A 20 12.79 15.72 14.58
CA ILE A 20 13.28 14.35 14.45
C ILE A 20 12.10 13.37 14.44
N TYR A 21 11.12 13.55 15.31
CA TYR A 21 9.93 12.71 15.38
C TYR A 21 9.15 12.74 14.07
N VAL A 22 8.92 13.92 13.48
CA VAL A 22 8.25 14.07 12.19
C VAL A 22 9.07 13.44 11.05
N CYS A 23 10.36 13.76 10.95
CA CYS A 23 11.21 13.24 9.87
C CYS A 23 11.40 11.72 9.93
N PHE A 24 11.69 11.14 11.09
CA PHE A 24 12.03 9.71 11.14
C PHE A 24 10.80 8.79 11.21
N ILE A 25 9.68 9.30 11.71
CA ILE A 25 8.50 8.47 11.96
C ILE A 25 7.41 8.70 10.93
N TYR A 26 7.17 9.95 10.52
CA TYR A 26 6.09 10.28 9.60
C TYR A 26 6.53 10.35 8.14
N GLU A 27 7.73 10.86 7.83
CA GLU A 27 8.24 10.97 6.44
C GLU A 27 8.22 9.64 5.66
N PRO A 28 8.60 8.48 6.23
CA PRO A 28 8.55 7.20 5.51
C PRO A 28 7.13 6.76 5.15
N SER A 29 6.12 7.32 5.84
CA SER A 29 4.70 7.07 5.54
C SER A 29 4.17 8.06 4.49
N TYR A 30 4.90 9.14 4.20
CA TYR A 30 4.51 10.17 3.24
C TYR A 30 5.10 9.99 1.86
N ASN A 31 6.31 9.43 1.74
CA ASN A 31 6.90 9.20 0.43
C ASN A 31 7.49 7.80 0.40
N PHE A 32 6.90 6.95 -0.43
CA PHE A 32 7.21 5.54 -0.49
C PHE A 32 7.07 5.07 -1.93
N VAL A 33 8.04 4.30 -2.43
CA VAL A 33 7.94 3.59 -3.70
C VAL A 33 8.49 2.20 -3.46
N CYS A 34 7.82 1.23 -4.06
CA CYS A 34 8.08 -0.18 -3.85
C CYS A 34 7.74 -0.93 -5.11
N ASP A 35 8.64 -1.83 -5.51
CA ASP A 35 8.40 -2.82 -6.54
C ASP A 35 8.76 -4.19 -5.95
N GLY A 36 7.85 -5.15 -6.07
CA GLY A 36 8.05 -6.48 -5.50
C GLY A 36 7.31 -7.56 -6.25
N GLU A 37 7.86 -8.77 -6.22
CA GLU A 37 7.15 -9.96 -6.65
C GLU A 37 6.12 -10.36 -5.58
N PHE A 38 4.96 -10.83 -6.01
CA PHE A 38 3.95 -11.39 -5.12
C PHE A 38 3.35 -12.65 -5.72
N SER A 39 2.96 -13.56 -4.84
CA SER A 39 2.21 -14.76 -5.16
C SER A 39 1.08 -14.87 -4.16
N TYR A 40 -0.14 -14.91 -4.65
CA TYR A 40 -1.34 -15.08 -3.86
C TYR A 40 -2.07 -16.34 -4.32
N SER A 41 -2.38 -17.21 -3.36
CA SER A 41 -3.16 -18.42 -3.61
C SER A 41 -4.36 -18.44 -2.68
N ASP A 42 -5.55 -18.60 -3.25
CA ASP A 42 -6.78 -18.87 -2.51
C ASP A 42 -7.06 -20.38 -2.56
N SER A 43 -7.05 -21.01 -1.38
CA SER A 43 -7.26 -22.44 -1.25
C SER A 43 -8.70 -22.87 -1.53
N GLU A 44 -9.68 -21.97 -1.40
CA GLU A 44 -11.09 -22.30 -1.64
C GLU A 44 -11.42 -22.30 -3.14
N SER A 45 -11.00 -21.25 -3.87
CA SER A 45 -11.23 -21.13 -5.31
C SER A 45 -10.18 -21.88 -6.16
N LYS A 46 -9.03 -22.23 -5.59
CA LYS A 46 -7.83 -22.73 -6.30
C LYS A 46 -7.28 -21.75 -7.34
N ASP A 47 -7.59 -20.47 -7.16
CA ASP A 47 -7.07 -19.42 -8.00
C ASP A 47 -5.65 -19.07 -7.51
N LEU A 48 -4.73 -18.88 -8.45
CA LEU A 48 -3.34 -18.50 -8.21
C LEU A 48 -3.04 -17.22 -8.99
N LEU A 49 -2.54 -16.21 -8.30
CA LEU A 49 -2.14 -14.94 -8.88
C LEU A 49 -0.66 -14.72 -8.60
N ASP A 50 0.14 -14.75 -9.65
CA ASP A 50 1.58 -14.53 -9.60
C ASP A 50 1.96 -13.31 -10.42
N GLY A 51 2.83 -12.45 -9.90
CA GLY A 51 3.25 -11.29 -10.65
C GLY A 51 4.12 -10.31 -9.87
N ASN A 52 4.14 -9.09 -10.38
CA ASN A 52 4.79 -7.95 -9.77
C ASN A 52 3.74 -6.93 -9.32
N ILE A 53 4.01 -6.30 -8.19
CA ILE A 53 3.26 -5.16 -7.68
C ILE A 53 4.21 -3.98 -7.53
N SER A 54 3.83 -2.85 -8.11
CA SER A 54 4.38 -1.54 -7.80
C SER A 54 3.42 -0.83 -6.86
N PHE A 55 3.93 -0.22 -5.79
CA PHE A 55 3.14 0.53 -4.82
C PHE A 55 3.87 1.81 -4.44
N SER A 56 3.21 2.94 -4.58
CA SER A 56 3.77 4.25 -4.29
C SER A 56 2.82 5.14 -3.49
N LEU A 57 3.41 5.98 -2.63
CA LEU A 57 2.77 7.02 -1.83
C LEU A 57 3.57 8.31 -2.02
N ASN A 58 2.89 9.45 -2.06
CA ASN A 58 3.52 10.75 -2.15
C ASN A 58 3.07 11.71 -1.02
N ASP A 59 3.84 12.79 -0.86
CA ASP A 59 3.67 13.80 0.19
C ASP A 59 2.35 14.58 0.11
N LYS A 60 1.63 14.46 -1.01
CA LYS A 60 0.29 15.01 -1.23
C LYS A 60 -0.83 14.07 -0.80
N MET A 61 -0.51 13.01 -0.04
CA MET A 61 -1.48 12.03 0.46
C MET A 61 -2.18 11.25 -0.66
N GLN A 62 -1.49 11.07 -1.79
CA GLN A 62 -1.95 10.28 -2.92
C GLN A 62 -1.04 9.08 -3.08
N GLY A 63 -1.60 7.96 -3.52
CA GLY A 63 -0.84 6.77 -3.86
C GLY A 63 -1.32 6.16 -5.15
N HIS A 64 -0.44 5.35 -5.71
CA HIS A 64 -0.68 4.57 -6.91
C HIS A 64 -0.19 3.16 -6.66
N ALA A 65 -0.97 2.18 -7.08
CA ALA A 65 -0.53 0.81 -7.08
C ALA A 65 -0.86 0.15 -8.42
N GLU A 66 0.13 -0.53 -8.99
CA GLU A 66 0.03 -1.25 -10.25
C GLU A 66 0.40 -2.70 -10.03
N MET A 67 -0.35 -3.61 -10.63
CA MET A 67 -0.10 -5.04 -10.58
C MET A 67 -0.05 -5.57 -11.99
N THR A 68 1.01 -6.32 -12.29
CA THR A 68 1.19 -7.02 -13.56
C THR A 68 1.49 -8.47 -13.30
N GLY A 69 0.86 -9.40 -14.00
CA GLY A 69 1.11 -10.82 -13.77
C GLY A 69 0.13 -11.73 -14.46
N TYR A 70 0.00 -12.93 -13.90
CA TYR A 70 -0.82 -14.01 -14.44
C TYR A 70 -1.80 -14.50 -13.37
N LEU A 71 -3.09 -14.52 -13.71
CA LEU A 71 -4.12 -15.17 -12.91
C LEU A 71 -4.42 -16.53 -13.52
N THR A 72 -4.19 -17.58 -12.75
CA THR A 72 -4.46 -18.97 -13.13
C THR A 72 -5.68 -19.49 -12.39
N LYS A 73 -6.69 -19.91 -13.15
CA LYS A 73 -7.96 -20.42 -12.67
C LYS A 73 -8.35 -21.68 -13.41
N ASN A 74 -8.60 -22.76 -12.67
CA ASN A 74 -8.93 -24.07 -13.26
C ASN A 74 -7.92 -24.53 -14.34
N GLY A 75 -6.65 -24.13 -14.23
CA GLY A 75 -5.60 -24.46 -15.20
C GLY A 75 -5.52 -23.56 -16.44
N VAL A 76 -6.37 -22.52 -16.53
CA VAL A 76 -6.30 -21.48 -17.56
C VAL A 76 -5.62 -20.25 -16.97
N SER A 77 -4.61 -19.72 -17.64
CA SER A 77 -3.88 -18.52 -17.22
C SER A 77 -4.24 -17.33 -18.10
N GLN A 78 -4.41 -16.16 -17.49
CA GLN A 78 -4.63 -14.89 -18.18
C GLN A 78 -3.67 -13.81 -17.67
N ASP A 79 -3.24 -12.92 -18.56
CA ASP A 79 -2.49 -11.74 -18.19
C ASP A 79 -3.39 -10.76 -17.45
N VAL A 80 -2.88 -10.15 -16.39
CA VAL A 80 -3.60 -9.14 -15.60
C VAL A 80 -2.74 -7.90 -15.48
N ILE A 81 -3.29 -6.73 -15.81
CA ILE A 81 -2.63 -5.42 -15.64
C ILE A 81 -3.63 -4.46 -15.00
N ARG A 82 -3.49 -4.25 -13.69
CA ARG A 82 -4.41 -3.46 -12.88
C ARG A 82 -3.68 -2.29 -12.25
N SER A 83 -4.21 -1.08 -12.42
CA SER A 83 -3.75 0.09 -11.68
C SER A 83 -4.85 0.70 -10.84
N VAL A 84 -4.49 1.21 -9.67
CA VAL A 84 -5.39 1.93 -8.78
C VAL A 84 -4.71 3.19 -8.29
N ASP A 85 -5.37 4.31 -8.50
CA ASP A 85 -5.04 5.56 -7.81
C ASP A 85 -5.88 5.67 -6.55
N PHE A 86 -5.30 6.14 -5.46
CA PHE A 86 -6.02 6.29 -4.20
C PHE A 86 -5.50 7.46 -3.38
N LYS A 87 -6.28 7.88 -2.39
CA LYS A 87 -5.81 8.77 -1.33
C LYS A 87 -5.52 7.98 -0.08
N TYR A 88 -4.66 8.52 0.77
CA TYR A 88 -4.39 7.91 2.07
C TYR A 88 -4.24 8.95 3.17
N HIS A 89 -4.30 8.51 4.43
CA HIS A 89 -3.89 9.33 5.57
C HIS A 89 -3.14 8.47 6.58
N VAL A 90 -2.24 9.09 7.34
CA VAL A 90 -1.44 8.41 8.37
C VAL A 90 -2.19 8.48 9.70
N VAL A 91 -2.75 7.35 10.16
CA VAL A 91 -3.42 7.28 11.48
C VAL A 91 -2.43 7.02 12.62
N ALA A 92 -1.29 6.42 12.31
CA ALA A 92 -0.23 6.16 13.27
C ALA A 92 1.11 6.00 12.53
N PRO A 93 2.26 6.11 13.22
CA PRO A 93 3.64 5.91 12.74
C PRO A 93 3.95 4.80 11.72
N LYS A 94 3.06 3.84 11.49
CA LYS A 94 3.20 2.64 10.64
C LYS A 94 1.84 2.12 10.13
N ARG A 95 0.81 2.96 10.16
CA ARG A 95 -0.54 2.59 9.78
C ARG A 95 -1.14 3.69 8.93
N ILE A 96 -1.57 3.31 7.75
CA ILE A 96 -2.25 4.20 6.82
C ILE A 96 -3.66 3.69 6.58
N VAL A 97 -4.56 4.61 6.28
CA VAL A 97 -5.89 4.29 5.79
C VAL A 97 -5.96 4.77 4.36
N ILE A 98 -6.35 3.87 3.45
CA ILE A 98 -6.57 4.17 2.05
C ILE A 98 -8.06 4.41 1.82
N TYR A 99 -8.38 5.45 1.06
CA TYR A 99 -9.75 5.86 0.72
C TYR A 99 -9.79 6.44 -0.69
N ASP A 100 -11.00 6.65 -1.23
CA ASP A 100 -11.23 7.17 -2.58
C ASP A 100 -10.45 6.40 -3.67
N ALA A 101 -10.35 5.08 -3.56
CA ALA A 101 -9.66 4.27 -4.55
C ALA A 101 -10.42 4.31 -5.90
N GLN A 102 -9.71 4.69 -6.96
CA GLN A 102 -10.20 4.76 -8.33
C GLN A 102 -9.47 3.73 -9.16
N LEU A 103 -10.20 2.69 -9.57
CA LEU A 103 -9.68 1.65 -10.44
C LEU A 103 -9.41 2.26 -11.82
N ILE A 104 -8.14 2.26 -12.22
CA ILE A 104 -7.70 2.54 -13.57
C ILE A 104 -7.61 1.18 -14.26
N THR A 105 -8.75 0.74 -14.80
CA THR A 105 -8.76 -0.44 -15.68
C THR A 105 -8.09 -0.06 -16.99
N TYR A 106 -6.98 -0.71 -17.32
CA TYR A 106 -6.46 -0.65 -18.67
C TYR A 106 -7.37 -1.47 -19.60
N PHE A 107 -7.56 -0.96 -20.81
CA PHE A 107 -8.49 -1.45 -21.84
C PHE A 107 -8.21 -2.88 -22.35
N HIS A 108 -7.29 -3.61 -21.71
CA HIS A 108 -6.73 -4.89 -22.15
C HIS A 108 -6.64 -5.96 -21.05
N ASP A 109 -7.40 -5.82 -19.95
CA ASP A 109 -7.47 -6.82 -18.87
C ASP A 109 -8.01 -8.20 -19.31
N SER A 110 -8.36 -8.37 -20.58
CA SER A 110 -8.48 -9.64 -21.32
C SER A 110 -8.86 -9.31 -22.77
N VAL A 111 -8.26 -9.97 -23.77
CA VAL A 111 -8.73 -9.92 -25.19
C VAL A 111 -10.02 -10.76 -25.37
N ASP A 112 -10.46 -11.42 -24.31
CA ASP A 112 -11.58 -12.35 -24.26
C ASP A 112 -12.61 -11.86 -23.23
N GLU A 113 -13.75 -11.35 -23.73
CA GLU A 113 -14.86 -10.78 -22.93
C GLU A 113 -15.54 -11.83 -22.01
N SER A 114 -15.10 -13.08 -22.04
CA SER A 114 -15.64 -14.19 -21.23
C SER A 114 -15.18 -14.21 -19.78
N PHE A 115 -14.11 -13.49 -19.42
CA PHE A 115 -13.58 -13.49 -18.05
C PHE A 115 -14.15 -12.33 -17.22
N SER A 116 -15.06 -12.71 -16.32
CA SER A 116 -15.70 -11.81 -15.36
C SER A 116 -14.66 -11.12 -14.47
N PRO A 117 -14.85 -9.85 -14.08
CA PRO A 117 -14.01 -9.19 -13.08
C PRO A 117 -13.99 -10.03 -11.79
N GLU A 118 -12.81 -10.53 -11.42
CA GLU A 118 -12.68 -11.59 -10.43
C GLU A 118 -12.50 -11.07 -8.99
N PRO A 119 -13.30 -11.57 -8.03
CA PRO A 119 -13.20 -11.24 -6.60
C PRO A 119 -11.83 -11.39 -5.96
N ILE A 120 -10.97 -12.24 -6.50
CA ILE A 120 -9.61 -12.45 -6.00
C ILE A 120 -8.72 -11.21 -6.18
N LEU A 121 -8.92 -10.48 -7.28
CA LEU A 121 -8.22 -9.21 -7.53
C LEU A 121 -8.78 -8.08 -6.64
N ASP A 122 -10.00 -8.26 -6.13
CA ASP A 122 -10.70 -7.28 -5.30
C ASP A 122 -10.11 -7.22 -3.87
N PHE A 123 -9.41 -8.27 -3.43
CA PHE A 123 -8.71 -8.32 -2.14
C PHE A 123 -7.47 -7.42 -2.10
N LEU A 124 -6.82 -7.22 -3.25
CA LEU A 124 -5.63 -6.37 -3.40
C LEU A 124 -5.99 -4.93 -3.83
N PHE A 125 -7.03 -4.75 -4.66
CA PHE A 125 -7.24 -3.52 -5.44
C PHE A 125 -8.69 -3.01 -5.47
N PHE A 126 -9.37 -3.02 -4.31
CA PHE A 126 -10.55 -2.19 -4.02
C PHE A 126 -11.71 -2.28 -5.02
N ARG A 127 -12.49 -3.36 -5.01
CA ARG A 127 -13.68 -3.43 -5.89
C ARG A 127 -15.03 -3.43 -5.21
N ASN A 128 -15.11 -3.46 -3.88
CA ASN A 128 -16.45 -3.32 -3.33
C ASN A 128 -16.89 -1.88 -3.63
N LYS A 129 -17.94 -1.72 -4.45
CA LYS A 129 -18.56 -0.42 -4.80
C LYS A 129 -18.89 0.43 -3.56
N ASP A 130 -18.86 -0.19 -2.38
CA ASP A 130 -19.12 0.39 -1.07
C ASP A 130 -17.92 0.36 -0.08
N LEU A 131 -16.70 -0.03 -0.50
CA LEU A 131 -15.50 0.05 0.33
C LEU A 131 -15.00 1.50 0.39
N LYS A 132 -15.55 2.26 1.34
CA LYS A 132 -15.17 3.66 1.55
C LYS A 132 -13.74 3.82 2.07
N GLU A 133 -13.27 2.87 2.90
CA GLU A 133 -11.96 2.94 3.57
C GLU A 133 -11.37 1.53 3.80
N ILE A 134 -10.05 1.38 3.59
CA ILE A 134 -9.28 0.19 3.97
C ILE A 134 -8.13 0.59 4.87
N ASN A 135 -8.08 -0.04 6.05
CA ASN A 135 -6.95 0.08 6.97
C ASN A 135 -5.82 -0.86 6.54
N ILE A 136 -4.66 -0.29 6.19
CA ILE A 136 -3.46 -1.04 5.86
C ILE A 136 -2.40 -0.80 6.94
N SER A 137 -1.94 -1.89 7.53
CA SER A 137 -0.77 -1.89 8.41
C SER A 137 0.49 -1.99 7.56
N VAL A 138 1.43 -1.07 7.75
CA VAL A 138 2.72 -1.04 7.04
C VAL A 138 3.84 -1.33 8.03
N HIS A 139 4.33 -2.56 8.06
CA HIS A 139 5.40 -2.96 8.97
C HIS A 139 6.76 -2.92 8.27
N LYS A 140 7.60 -1.96 8.67
CA LYS A 140 9.01 -1.92 8.25
C LYS A 140 9.88 -2.84 9.11
N ILE A 141 10.50 -3.85 8.50
CA ILE A 141 11.54 -4.71 9.06
C ILE A 141 12.79 -4.54 8.20
N LYS A 142 13.80 -3.83 8.72
CA LYS A 142 14.98 -3.40 7.93
C LYS A 142 14.54 -2.63 6.69
N ASN A 143 14.79 -3.17 5.50
CA ASN A 143 14.44 -2.62 4.20
C ASN A 143 13.13 -3.19 3.66
N THR A 144 12.52 -4.15 4.36
CA THR A 144 11.29 -4.80 3.91
C THR A 144 10.08 -4.12 4.54
N TYR A 145 9.11 -3.78 3.71
CA TYR A 145 7.80 -3.23 4.08
C TYR A 145 6.76 -4.31 3.87
N LEU A 146 6.09 -4.71 4.94
CA LEU A 146 5.00 -5.68 4.89
C LEU A 146 3.68 -4.94 4.91
N PHE A 147 2.85 -5.19 3.90
CA PHE A 147 1.53 -4.60 3.76
C PHE A 147 0.51 -5.66 4.13
N GLY A 148 -0.41 -5.31 5.03
CA GLY A 148 -1.40 -6.26 5.49
C GLY A 148 -2.68 -5.63 5.99
N ARG A 149 -3.74 -6.45 6.05
CA ARG A 149 -5.01 -6.09 6.67
C ARG A 149 -5.16 -6.86 7.97
N ALA A 150 -5.38 -6.13 9.06
CA ALA A 150 -5.42 -6.67 10.42
C ALA A 150 -4.15 -7.50 10.74
N ASN A 151 -4.21 -8.83 10.59
CA ASN A 151 -3.14 -9.77 10.93
C ASN A 151 -2.59 -10.57 9.73
N ASN A 152 -3.12 -10.36 8.51
CA ASN A 152 -2.67 -11.07 7.33
C ASN A 152 -1.83 -10.14 6.46
N PHE A 153 -0.58 -10.52 6.22
CA PHE A 153 0.26 -9.85 5.24
C PHE A 153 -0.16 -10.28 3.84
N VAL A 154 -0.43 -9.30 3.00
CA VAL A 154 -0.95 -9.47 1.65
C VAL A 154 0.20 -9.38 0.64
N PHE A 155 1.16 -8.50 0.88
CA PHE A 155 2.40 -8.45 0.10
C PHE A 155 3.57 -7.89 0.93
N ALA A 156 4.78 -8.24 0.54
CA ALA A 156 6.02 -7.77 1.12
C ALA A 156 6.84 -7.09 0.02
N CYS A 157 7.54 -6.02 0.38
CA CYS A 157 8.33 -5.27 -0.57
C CYS A 157 9.67 -4.88 0.02
N THR A 158 10.72 -4.87 -0.78
CA THR A 158 12.07 -4.53 -0.31
C THR A 158 12.50 -3.24 -0.98
N SER A 159 12.93 -2.25 -0.18
CA SER A 159 13.45 -0.95 -0.64
C SER A 159 14.97 -0.87 -0.53
#